data_AF-A0A1H6N3D0-F1
#
_entry.id   AF-A0A1H6N3D0-F1
#
_cell.length_a   1.000
_cell.length_b   1.000
_cell.length_c   1.000
_cell.angle_alpha   90.00
_cell.angle_beta   90.00
_cell.angle_gamma   90.00
#
_symmetry.space_group_name_H-M   'P 1'
#
loop_
_entity.id
_entity.type
_entity.pdbx_description
1 polymer ?
#
loop_
_entity_poly.entity_id
_entity_poly.type
_entity_poly.pdbx_seq_one_letter_code
_entity_poly.pdbx_strand_id
1 'polypeptide(L)'
;MDDNASKEEIKRSLNGLTLNHVGCFPSTLMGRSETIEKTLDHFRLEDTWNTNKNILDRTTHLYRVSENDFEPLRESLIKNRDFVHVEIVHKSSCLGLPYQVYAKHKNGYELYFDGLSYLAFKTLTEKDFALGELPSLAGYPPRADSVLFSFEKSLKEIMSNLPEHSYTMYSFYAANVKDWKTLGINNSGDAQLRVLVNDENIITITALVYSEVGKLYPLYLGDTNTVREMNSHDLFFSSEYRRFSDHVDHVRASISEAMEAISISMRDVTGSFFYFFKKHASWIGAKRGINSVHERRKRLYRYDLFITALDEVIESRWASRNAPKQIWLENEEMDDQWLNSHWHLNFFQGYLKNEKIVDLEEHPIKPGYTSAAEELKRKIVLLKEEADKAVGDGRDLLSAIQAEFSMYAVWLAMIAVIVSVATGVAAIVSA
;
A
#
# COMPACT_ATOMS: atom_id res chain seq x y z
N MET A 1 44.58 -27.07 43.13
CA MET A 1 43.50 -26.07 43.15
C MET A 1 43.07 -25.95 41.71
N ASP A 2 42.05 -26.73 41.37
CA ASP A 2 41.51 -26.86 40.02
C ASP A 2 40.66 -25.63 39.70
N ASP A 3 41.18 -24.75 38.85
CA ASP A 3 40.37 -23.77 38.12
C ASP A 3 39.63 -24.51 36.99
N ASN A 4 38.66 -25.34 37.39
CA ASN A 4 37.58 -25.77 36.51
C ASN A 4 36.58 -24.61 36.41
N ALA A 5 36.98 -23.54 35.72
CA ALA A 5 36.03 -22.63 35.11
C ALA A 5 35.24 -23.47 34.10
N SER A 6 34.00 -23.81 34.47
CA SER A 6 33.03 -24.40 33.55
C SER A 6 32.96 -23.51 32.31
N LYS A 7 33.58 -23.96 31.22
CA LYS A 7 33.28 -23.43 29.89
C LYS A 7 31.80 -23.71 29.68
N GLU A 8 30.95 -22.73 29.93
CA GLU A 8 29.57 -22.77 29.45
C GLU A 8 29.66 -23.04 27.95
N GLU A 9 29.25 -24.25 27.58
CA GLU A 9 29.25 -24.69 26.20
C GLU A 9 28.38 -23.70 25.41
N ILE A 10 28.99 -23.01 24.44
CA ILE A 10 28.29 -22.04 23.59
C ILE A 10 27.18 -22.80 22.85
N LYS A 11 25.94 -22.65 23.32
CA LYS A 11 24.79 -23.36 22.76
C LYS A 11 24.41 -22.72 21.42
N ARG A 12 24.73 -23.42 20.34
CA ARG A 12 24.36 -23.02 18.97
C ARG A 12 22.90 -23.35 18.69
N SER A 13 22.06 -22.34 18.84
CA SER A 13 20.60 -22.44 18.78
C SER A 13 20.00 -21.98 17.46
N LEU A 14 20.80 -21.32 16.61
CA LEU A 14 20.38 -20.77 15.32
C LEU A 14 21.03 -21.55 14.18
N ASN A 15 20.30 -21.67 13.07
CA ASN A 15 20.73 -22.35 11.86
C ASN A 15 20.53 -21.46 10.64
N GLY A 16 21.62 -21.30 9.89
CA GLY A 16 21.62 -20.49 8.68
C GLY A 16 21.45 -19.01 8.98
N LEU A 17 22.24 -18.17 8.33
CA LEU A 17 22.07 -16.73 8.39
C LEU A 17 21.99 -16.20 6.97
N THR A 18 20.89 -15.53 6.66
CA THR A 18 20.66 -14.93 5.36
C THR A 18 20.49 -13.43 5.51
N LEU A 19 21.13 -12.67 4.62
CA LEU A 19 20.85 -11.26 4.40
C LEU A 19 19.77 -11.17 3.33
N ASN A 20 18.66 -10.51 3.61
CA ASN A 20 17.50 -10.41 2.74
C ASN A 20 17.18 -8.95 2.44
N HIS A 21 16.73 -8.70 1.23
CA HIS A 21 16.25 -7.41 0.74
C HIS A 21 14.93 -7.65 0.03
N VAL A 22 13.86 -7.10 0.59
CA VAL A 22 12.54 -7.10 -0.04
C VAL A 22 12.21 -5.70 -0.51
N GLY A 23 11.52 -5.59 -1.63
CA GLY A 23 11.20 -4.28 -2.19
C GLY A 23 10.29 -4.35 -3.40
N CYS A 24 9.94 -3.16 -3.89
CA CYS A 24 9.16 -3.00 -5.11
C CYS A 24 9.72 -1.84 -5.95
N PHE A 25 9.49 -1.93 -7.25
CA PHE A 25 9.69 -0.82 -8.17
C PHE A 25 8.46 0.10 -8.15
N PRO A 26 8.59 1.39 -8.49
CA PRO A 26 7.47 2.34 -8.54
C PRO A 26 6.40 1.92 -9.56
N SER A 27 6.80 1.21 -10.61
CA SER A 27 5.91 0.59 -11.60
C SER A 27 6.03 -0.93 -11.48
N THR A 28 4.89 -1.63 -11.56
CA THR A 28 4.85 -3.10 -11.57
C THR A 28 4.82 -3.62 -12.99
N LEU A 29 5.45 -4.78 -13.22
CA LEU A 29 5.37 -5.47 -14.51
C LEU A 29 3.94 -5.96 -14.75
N MET A 30 3.28 -6.41 -13.68
CA MET A 30 1.92 -6.94 -13.72
C MET A 30 0.90 -5.85 -13.39
N GLY A 31 -0.15 -5.79 -14.21
CA GLY A 31 -1.32 -4.93 -14.00
C GLY A 31 -2.35 -5.56 -13.07
N ARG A 32 -3.16 -4.72 -12.43
CA ARG A 32 -4.32 -5.18 -11.66
C ARG A 32 -5.41 -5.71 -12.58
N SER A 33 -6.09 -6.78 -12.15
CA SER A 33 -7.30 -7.29 -12.80
C SER A 33 -8.52 -6.38 -12.64
N GLU A 34 -8.53 -5.53 -11.59
CA GLU A 34 -9.63 -4.61 -11.29
C GLU A 34 -9.14 -3.22 -10.83
N THR A 35 -9.97 -2.20 -11.05
CA THR A 35 -9.69 -0.83 -10.60
C THR A 35 -9.87 -0.70 -9.08
N ILE A 36 -9.34 0.38 -8.50
CA ILE A 36 -9.49 0.66 -7.07
C ILE A 36 -10.96 0.77 -6.66
N GLU A 37 -11.79 1.38 -7.50
CA GLU A 37 -13.24 1.49 -7.25
C GLU A 37 -13.93 0.13 -7.23
N LYS A 38 -13.56 -0.76 -8.16
CA LYS A 38 -14.08 -2.14 -8.15
C LYS A 38 -13.63 -2.89 -6.88
N THR A 39 -12.41 -2.65 -6.41
CA THR A 39 -11.94 -3.22 -5.15
C THR A 39 -12.78 -2.73 -3.96
N LEU A 40 -13.09 -1.43 -3.92
CA LEU A 40 -13.92 -0.82 -2.87
C LEU A 40 -15.37 -1.34 -2.89
N ASP A 41 -15.90 -1.72 -4.05
CA ASP A 41 -17.27 -2.24 -4.17
C ASP A 41 -17.47 -3.62 -3.52
N HIS A 42 -16.38 -4.35 -3.23
CA HIS A 42 -16.45 -5.62 -2.50
C HIS A 42 -16.74 -5.45 -1.01
N PHE A 43 -16.49 -4.26 -0.41
CA PHE A 43 -16.75 -4.03 1.01
C PHE A 43 -18.24 -3.90 1.29
N ARG A 44 -18.88 -4.83 1.99
CA ARG A 44 -20.35 -4.86 2.21
C ARG A 44 -20.74 -4.63 3.66
N LEU A 45 -21.89 -3.99 3.87
CA LEU A 45 -22.48 -3.77 5.20
C LEU A 45 -23.04 -5.05 5.82
N GLU A 46 -23.60 -5.93 4.99
CA GLU A 46 -24.30 -7.15 5.42
C GLU A 46 -23.35 -8.34 5.63
N ASP A 47 -22.15 -8.29 5.06
CA ASP A 47 -21.18 -9.37 5.22
C ASP A 47 -20.65 -9.39 6.65
N THR A 48 -20.49 -10.59 7.21
CA THR A 48 -19.79 -10.75 8.49
C THR A 48 -18.42 -10.09 8.39
N TRP A 49 -18.05 -9.30 9.40
CA TRP A 49 -16.82 -8.51 9.46
C TRP A 49 -15.56 -9.21 8.93
N ASN A 50 -15.44 -10.53 9.11
CA ASN A 50 -14.32 -11.32 8.60
C ASN A 50 -14.17 -11.31 7.06
N THR A 51 -15.27 -11.25 6.32
CA THR A 51 -15.22 -11.22 4.84
C THR A 51 -14.56 -9.94 4.33
N ASN A 52 -14.86 -8.79 4.97
CA ASN A 52 -14.27 -7.51 4.59
C ASN A 52 -12.76 -7.45 4.84
N LYS A 53 -12.27 -8.11 5.91
CA LYS A 53 -10.82 -8.21 6.17
C LYS A 53 -10.11 -9.04 5.10
N ASN A 54 -10.74 -10.11 4.63
CA ASN A 54 -10.18 -10.97 3.59
C ASN A 54 -10.10 -10.28 2.21
N ILE A 55 -10.73 -9.11 2.05
CA ILE A 55 -10.57 -8.30 0.82
C ILE A 55 -9.20 -7.62 0.80
N LEU A 56 -8.53 -7.47 1.94
CA LEU A 56 -7.25 -6.77 2.05
C LEU A 56 -6.06 -7.65 1.64
N ASP A 57 -6.15 -8.97 1.82
CA ASP A 57 -5.11 -9.97 1.55
C ASP A 57 -5.42 -10.81 0.29
N ARG A 58 -5.93 -10.20 -0.77
CA ARG A 58 -6.33 -10.91 -2.00
C ARG A 58 -5.35 -10.76 -3.16
N THR A 59 -4.04 -10.67 -2.91
CA THR A 59 -3.01 -10.44 -3.94
C THR A 59 -3.21 -11.33 -5.18
N THR A 60 -3.51 -12.60 -4.96
CA THR A 60 -3.73 -13.60 -6.02
C THR A 60 -5.01 -13.42 -6.85
N HIS A 61 -5.99 -12.68 -6.33
CA HIS A 61 -7.19 -12.30 -7.07
C HIS A 61 -6.98 -11.02 -7.88
N LEU A 62 -6.09 -10.14 -7.41
CA LEU A 62 -5.82 -8.85 -8.02
C LEU A 62 -4.79 -8.95 -9.15
N TYR A 63 -3.90 -9.92 -9.08
CA TYR A 63 -2.82 -10.10 -10.04
C TYR A 63 -2.81 -11.53 -10.53
N ARG A 64 -2.74 -11.68 -11.85
CA ARG A 64 -2.55 -12.96 -12.53
C ARG A 64 -1.22 -12.90 -13.25
N VAL A 65 -0.46 -13.98 -13.16
CA VAL A 65 0.83 -14.12 -13.82
C VAL A 65 0.87 -15.47 -14.50
N SER A 66 1.50 -15.48 -15.66
CA SER A 66 1.83 -16.66 -16.45
C SER A 66 3.33 -16.67 -16.72
N GLU A 67 3.86 -17.83 -17.11
CA GLU A 67 5.26 -17.94 -17.54
C GLU A 67 5.59 -16.95 -18.67
N ASN A 68 4.68 -16.78 -19.62
CA ASN A 68 4.86 -15.90 -20.78
C ASN A 68 5.03 -14.42 -20.40
N ASP A 69 4.45 -13.97 -19.27
CA ASP A 69 4.58 -12.59 -18.83
C ASP A 69 6.03 -12.24 -18.41
N PHE A 70 6.84 -13.26 -18.09
CA PHE A 70 8.22 -13.10 -17.64
C PHE A 70 9.27 -13.35 -18.73
N GLU A 71 8.91 -13.98 -19.85
CA GLU A 71 9.87 -14.34 -20.90
C GLU A 71 10.65 -13.13 -21.45
N PRO A 72 10.03 -11.96 -21.72
CA PRO A 72 10.77 -10.78 -22.15
C PRO A 72 11.80 -10.30 -21.12
N LEU A 73 11.46 -10.37 -19.82
CA LEU A 73 12.37 -10.01 -18.73
C LEU A 73 13.53 -11.00 -18.64
N ARG A 74 13.23 -12.30 -18.73
CA ARG A 74 14.22 -13.38 -18.72
C ARG A 74 15.25 -13.19 -19.84
N GLU A 75 14.80 -12.93 -21.07
CA GLU A 75 15.69 -12.68 -22.21
C GLU A 75 16.59 -11.46 -21.99
N SER A 76 16.05 -10.37 -21.42
CA SER A 76 16.83 -9.17 -21.10
C SER A 76 17.89 -9.45 -20.02
N LEU A 77 17.55 -10.23 -19.00
CA LEU A 77 18.49 -10.61 -17.94
C LEU A 77 19.60 -11.54 -18.44
N ILE A 78 19.30 -12.47 -19.37
CA ILE A 78 20.32 -13.33 -19.99
C ILE A 78 21.36 -12.51 -20.78
N LYS A 79 20.93 -11.42 -21.42
CA LYS A 79 21.85 -10.50 -22.13
C LYS A 79 22.72 -9.68 -21.16
N ASN A 80 22.29 -9.54 -19.91
CA ASN A 80 22.99 -8.77 -18.90
C ASN A 80 24.10 -9.60 -18.24
N ARG A 81 25.37 -9.23 -18.53
CA ARG A 81 26.58 -9.93 -18.10
C ARG A 81 26.80 -9.98 -16.58
N ASP A 82 26.02 -9.24 -15.80
CA ASP A 82 26.10 -9.26 -14.34
C ASP A 82 25.39 -10.47 -13.72
N PHE A 83 24.45 -11.08 -14.45
CA PHE A 83 23.75 -12.28 -14.05
C PHE A 83 24.40 -13.52 -14.67
N VAL A 84 24.74 -14.49 -13.82
CA VAL A 84 25.43 -15.72 -14.22
C VAL A 84 24.46 -16.88 -14.48
N HIS A 85 23.22 -16.75 -14.02
CA HIS A 85 22.17 -17.73 -14.22
C HIS A 85 20.82 -17.01 -14.13
N VAL A 86 19.89 -17.37 -15.03
CA VAL A 86 18.55 -16.79 -15.12
C VAL A 86 17.58 -17.86 -15.58
N GLU A 87 16.46 -18.01 -14.89
CA GLU A 87 15.36 -18.90 -15.27
C GLU A 87 14.01 -18.35 -14.78
N ILE A 88 12.93 -18.84 -15.37
CA ILE A 88 11.59 -18.65 -14.81
C ILE A 88 11.30 -19.89 -13.97
N VAL A 89 10.87 -19.69 -12.73
CA VAL A 89 10.57 -20.76 -11.79
C VAL A 89 9.07 -20.84 -11.59
N HIS A 90 8.50 -22.02 -11.80
CA HIS A 90 7.12 -22.35 -11.43
C HIS A 90 7.09 -22.80 -9.96
N LYS A 91 7.07 -21.81 -9.07
CA LYS A 91 7.00 -21.98 -7.62
C LYS A 91 6.41 -20.73 -7.02
N SER A 92 5.56 -20.89 -6.01
CA SER A 92 4.94 -19.76 -5.32
C SER A 92 5.96 -18.71 -4.85
N SER A 93 5.69 -17.44 -5.15
CA SER A 93 6.46 -16.29 -4.68
C SER A 93 6.15 -15.95 -3.22
N CYS A 94 6.89 -15.00 -2.64
CA CYS A 94 6.56 -14.48 -1.31
C CYS A 94 5.17 -13.82 -1.23
N LEU A 95 4.56 -13.45 -2.36
CA LEU A 95 3.20 -12.92 -2.45
C LEU A 95 2.15 -13.96 -2.87
N GLY A 96 2.54 -15.23 -3.03
CA GLY A 96 1.63 -16.33 -3.37
C GLY A 96 1.38 -16.53 -4.87
N LEU A 97 2.11 -15.81 -5.73
CA LEU A 97 2.00 -15.90 -7.19
C LEU A 97 2.79 -17.12 -7.72
N PRO A 98 2.29 -17.88 -8.71
CA PRO A 98 2.87 -19.17 -9.10
C PRO A 98 4.18 -19.09 -9.90
N TYR A 99 4.44 -17.96 -10.57
CA TYR A 99 5.60 -17.77 -11.42
C TYR A 99 6.44 -16.59 -10.94
N GLN A 100 7.76 -16.74 -11.04
CA GLN A 100 8.73 -15.71 -10.72
C GLN A 100 10.00 -15.89 -11.56
N VAL A 101 10.67 -14.79 -11.86
CA VAL A 101 12.02 -14.83 -12.43
C VAL A 101 13.03 -15.02 -11.31
N TYR A 102 13.89 -16.02 -11.45
CA TYR A 102 15.07 -16.22 -10.64
C TYR A 102 16.31 -15.77 -11.42
N ALA A 103 17.17 -14.99 -10.77
CA ALA A 103 18.46 -14.59 -11.33
C ALA A 103 19.56 -14.62 -10.26
N LYS A 104 20.70 -15.22 -10.60
CA LYS A 104 21.90 -15.24 -9.76
C LYS A 104 22.89 -14.20 -10.25
N HIS A 105 23.24 -13.26 -9.38
CA HIS A 105 24.18 -12.19 -9.70
C HIS A 105 25.63 -12.60 -9.34
N LYS A 106 26.62 -12.11 -10.09
CA LYS A 106 28.04 -12.48 -9.93
C LYS A 106 28.66 -12.20 -8.55
N ASN A 107 28.03 -11.35 -7.74
CA ASN A 107 28.46 -11.04 -6.36
C ASN A 107 27.90 -12.01 -5.30
N GLY A 108 27.17 -13.05 -5.75
CA GLY A 108 26.60 -14.10 -4.91
C GLY A 108 25.19 -13.82 -4.38
N TYR A 109 24.53 -12.74 -4.82
CA TYR A 109 23.11 -12.54 -4.52
C TYR A 109 22.22 -13.38 -5.45
N GLU A 110 21.15 -13.87 -4.87
CA GLU A 110 20.06 -14.57 -5.53
C GLU A 110 18.83 -13.66 -5.51
N LEU A 111 18.26 -13.39 -6.69
CA LEU A 111 17.15 -12.47 -6.89
C LEU A 111 15.94 -13.24 -7.40
N TYR A 112 14.80 -13.05 -6.73
CA TYR A 112 13.49 -13.51 -7.15
C TYR A 112 12.62 -12.29 -7.43
N PHE A 113 11.86 -12.31 -8.53
CA PHE A 113 10.93 -11.25 -8.89
C PHE A 113 9.63 -11.82 -9.45
N ASP A 114 8.51 -11.48 -8.83
CA ASP A 114 7.18 -11.99 -9.20
C ASP A 114 6.34 -10.98 -10.01
N GLY A 115 6.99 -9.96 -10.54
CA GLY A 115 6.32 -8.92 -11.32
C GLY A 115 5.73 -7.78 -10.48
N LEU A 116 5.60 -7.97 -9.17
CA LEU A 116 5.10 -6.98 -8.21
C LEU A 116 6.18 -6.57 -7.21
N SER A 117 6.89 -7.56 -6.66
CA SER A 117 7.90 -7.41 -5.63
C SER A 117 9.14 -8.23 -5.98
N TYR A 118 10.27 -7.81 -5.42
CA TYR A 118 11.50 -8.59 -5.49
C TYR A 118 11.94 -9.04 -4.09
N LEU A 119 12.64 -10.17 -4.07
CA LEU A 119 13.44 -10.65 -2.95
C LEU A 119 14.86 -10.90 -3.47
N ALA A 120 15.82 -10.09 -3.02
CA ALA A 120 17.23 -10.36 -3.20
C ALA A 120 17.81 -10.88 -1.87
N PHE A 121 18.52 -12.00 -1.88
CA PHE A 121 19.18 -12.49 -0.67
C PHE A 121 20.56 -13.07 -0.92
N LYS A 122 21.33 -13.17 0.16
CA LYS A 122 22.64 -13.80 0.19
C LYS A 122 22.78 -14.61 1.47
N THR A 123 23.16 -15.87 1.34
CA THR A 123 23.51 -16.73 2.47
C THR A 123 24.89 -16.34 3.00
N LEU A 124 24.96 -15.97 4.28
CA LEU A 124 26.23 -15.63 4.95
C LEU A 124 26.87 -16.86 5.58
N THR A 125 26.06 -17.73 6.16
CA THR A 125 26.48 -19.04 6.67
C THR A 125 25.32 -20.01 6.60
N GLU A 126 25.59 -21.28 6.32
CA GLU A 126 24.64 -22.39 6.43
C GLU A 126 24.83 -23.16 7.74
N LYS A 127 25.90 -22.85 8.48
CA LYS A 127 26.26 -23.53 9.72
C LYS A 127 25.44 -23.02 10.89
N ASP A 128 25.39 -23.85 11.93
CA ASP A 128 24.83 -23.45 13.22
C ASP A 128 25.73 -22.41 13.89
N PHE A 129 25.09 -21.45 14.55
CA PHE A 129 25.76 -20.40 15.30
C PHE A 129 24.96 -20.02 16.56
N ALA A 130 25.63 -19.42 17.53
CA ALA A 130 25.04 -18.83 18.72
C ALA A 130 24.78 -17.33 18.53
N LEU A 131 23.86 -16.76 19.31
CA LEU A 131 23.55 -15.33 19.27
C LEU A 131 24.78 -14.44 19.47
N GLY A 132 25.71 -14.83 20.35
CA GLY A 132 26.96 -14.09 20.58
C GLY A 132 27.92 -14.10 19.39
N GLU A 133 27.78 -15.04 18.45
CA GLU A 133 28.60 -15.08 17.23
C GLU A 133 28.10 -14.06 16.17
N LEU A 134 26.89 -13.49 16.34
CA LEU A 134 26.26 -12.61 15.35
C LEU A 134 27.10 -11.39 14.94
N PRO A 135 27.72 -10.61 15.87
CA PRO A 135 28.51 -9.44 15.49
C PRO A 135 29.73 -9.78 14.61
N SER A 136 30.24 -11.01 14.70
CA SER A 136 31.35 -11.50 13.86
C SER A 136 30.88 -11.94 12.47
N LEU A 137 29.61 -12.33 12.34
CA LEU A 137 28.99 -12.84 11.11
C LEU A 137 28.28 -11.74 10.32
N ALA A 138 27.74 -10.74 11.01
CA ALA A 138 26.91 -9.69 10.45
C ALA A 138 27.11 -8.38 11.22
N GLY A 139 27.18 -7.27 10.48
CA GLY A 139 27.04 -5.91 11.01
C GLY A 139 25.68 -5.33 10.58
N TYR A 140 25.58 -4.01 10.51
CA TYR A 140 24.38 -3.37 9.96
C TYR A 140 24.14 -3.83 8.50
N PRO A 141 22.91 -4.24 8.13
CA PRO A 141 22.60 -4.78 6.81
C PRO A 141 23.04 -3.83 5.68
N PRO A 142 24.02 -4.22 4.84
CA PRO A 142 24.39 -3.42 3.69
C PRO A 142 23.27 -3.41 2.66
N ARG A 143 23.21 -2.36 1.84
CA ARG A 143 22.25 -2.29 0.73
C ARG A 143 22.66 -3.23 -0.41
N ALA A 144 21.70 -3.79 -1.13
CA ALA A 144 21.92 -4.64 -2.30
C ALA A 144 21.89 -3.86 -3.63
N ASP A 145 22.29 -2.59 -3.62
CA ASP A 145 22.11 -1.68 -4.75
C ASP A 145 22.77 -2.19 -6.04
N SER A 146 23.91 -2.89 -5.96
CA SER A 146 24.59 -3.41 -7.15
C SER A 146 23.75 -4.41 -7.94
N VAL A 147 23.05 -5.34 -7.27
CA VAL A 147 22.19 -6.32 -7.97
C VAL A 147 20.91 -5.67 -8.47
N LEU A 148 20.37 -4.71 -7.70
CA LEU A 148 19.15 -4.01 -8.07
C LEU A 148 19.36 -3.07 -9.25
N PHE A 149 20.51 -2.39 -9.36
CA PHE A 149 20.83 -1.57 -10.53
C PHE A 149 21.01 -2.42 -11.79
N SER A 150 21.67 -3.57 -11.69
CA SER A 150 21.78 -4.50 -12.82
C SER A 150 20.41 -5.03 -13.23
N PHE A 151 19.54 -5.35 -12.25
CA PHE A 151 18.18 -5.81 -12.53
C PHE A 151 17.31 -4.71 -13.16
N GLU A 152 17.33 -3.50 -12.59
CA GLU A 152 16.62 -2.32 -13.08
C GLU A 152 16.96 -2.04 -14.55
N LYS A 153 18.24 -2.15 -14.93
CA LYS A 153 18.67 -1.98 -16.32
C LYS A 153 17.95 -2.93 -17.27
N SER A 154 17.81 -4.20 -16.90
CA SER A 154 17.07 -5.20 -17.69
C SER A 154 15.56 -4.92 -17.67
N LEU A 155 15.01 -4.51 -16.51
CA LEU A 155 13.61 -4.14 -16.39
C LEU A 155 13.24 -2.94 -17.27
N LYS A 156 14.13 -1.95 -17.42
CA LYS A 156 13.92 -0.78 -18.28
C LYS A 156 13.86 -1.10 -19.77
N GLU A 157 14.44 -2.21 -20.22
CA GLU A 157 14.33 -2.66 -21.62
C GLU A 157 12.89 -3.07 -21.96
N ILE A 158 12.13 -3.55 -20.97
CA ILE A 158 10.73 -3.94 -21.13
C ILE A 158 9.74 -2.89 -20.61
N MET A 159 10.15 -2.09 -19.64
CA MET A 159 9.38 -1.00 -19.02
C MET A 159 10.11 0.33 -19.19
N SER A 160 10.03 0.90 -20.40
CA SER A 160 10.82 2.08 -20.79
C SER A 160 10.55 3.34 -19.96
N ASN A 161 9.40 3.42 -19.30
CA ASN A 161 9.00 4.53 -18.42
C ASN A 161 9.39 4.32 -16.94
N LEU A 162 10.10 3.24 -16.61
CA LEU A 162 10.57 3.02 -15.23
C LEU A 162 11.59 4.10 -14.83
N PRO A 163 11.34 4.87 -13.74
CA PRO A 163 12.28 5.88 -13.26
C PRO A 163 13.62 5.29 -12.83
N GLU A 164 14.71 6.01 -13.08
CA GLU A 164 16.06 5.56 -12.73
C GLU A 164 16.30 5.50 -11.24
N HIS A 165 16.94 4.43 -10.79
CA HIS A 165 17.36 4.18 -9.41
C HIS A 165 16.22 4.36 -8.40
N SER A 166 15.01 4.07 -8.84
CA SER A 166 13.80 4.19 -8.05
C SER A 166 13.30 2.80 -7.66
N TYR A 167 13.53 2.44 -6.41
CA TYR A 167 12.99 1.24 -5.79
C TYR A 167 12.92 1.44 -4.29
N THR A 168 11.95 0.80 -3.65
CA THR A 168 11.95 0.63 -2.19
C THR A 168 12.83 -0.57 -1.85
N MET A 169 13.46 -0.55 -0.68
CA MET A 169 14.22 -1.70 -0.18
C MET A 169 14.19 -1.72 1.34
N TYR A 170 13.82 -2.86 1.90
CA TYR A 170 13.95 -3.15 3.33
C TYR A 170 14.93 -4.30 3.51
N SER A 171 16.04 -4.01 4.19
CA SER A 171 17.13 -4.96 4.44
C SER A 171 17.04 -5.54 5.85
N PHE A 172 17.12 -6.86 5.97
CA PHE A 172 17.08 -7.54 7.27
C PHE A 172 17.83 -8.87 7.24
N TYR A 173 18.21 -9.35 8.42
CA TYR A 173 18.72 -10.72 8.58
C TYR A 173 17.61 -11.68 8.95
N ALA A 174 17.69 -12.93 8.49
CA ALA A 174 16.81 -14.00 8.93
C ALA A 174 17.62 -15.27 9.22
N ALA A 175 17.24 -15.95 10.31
CA ALA A 175 17.84 -17.22 10.74
C ALA A 175 16.78 -18.17 11.28
N ASN A 176 16.98 -19.47 11.06
CA ASN A 176 16.10 -20.49 11.61
C ASN A 176 16.44 -20.78 13.07
N VAL A 177 15.42 -21.03 13.89
CA VAL A 177 15.60 -21.41 15.29
C VAL A 177 15.47 -22.92 15.44
N LYS A 178 16.52 -23.58 15.96
CA LYS A 178 16.47 -25.02 16.26
C LYS A 178 15.74 -25.31 17.56
N ASP A 179 15.98 -24.49 18.59
CA ASP A 179 15.38 -24.66 19.90
C ASP A 179 15.12 -23.31 20.57
N TRP A 180 13.85 -22.89 20.61
CA TRP A 180 13.42 -21.67 21.28
C TRP A 180 13.76 -21.64 22.77
N LYS A 181 13.77 -22.79 23.44
CA LYS A 181 14.07 -22.84 24.88
C LYS A 181 15.51 -22.46 25.19
N THR A 182 16.44 -22.76 24.28
CA THR A 182 17.84 -22.34 24.43
C THR A 182 18.03 -20.84 24.30
N LEU A 183 17.08 -20.15 23.66
CA LEU A 183 17.01 -18.69 23.61
C LEU A 183 16.28 -18.09 24.82
N GLY A 184 15.82 -18.92 25.77
CA GLY A 184 15.02 -18.49 26.91
C GLY A 184 13.56 -18.15 26.56
N ILE A 185 13.09 -18.60 25.40
CA ILE A 185 11.76 -18.25 24.87
C ILE A 185 10.87 -19.49 24.85
N ASN A 186 9.67 -19.35 25.41
CA ASN A 186 8.60 -20.32 25.22
C ASN A 186 7.78 -19.90 24.01
N ASN A 187 8.00 -20.57 22.87
CA ASN A 187 7.21 -20.33 21.66
C ASN A 187 5.99 -21.26 21.64
N SER A 188 4.80 -20.71 21.44
CA SER A 188 3.57 -21.44 21.21
C SER A 188 3.02 -21.16 19.81
N GLY A 189 2.80 -22.21 19.01
CA GLY A 189 2.32 -22.08 17.63
C GLY A 189 3.42 -21.63 16.67
N ASP A 190 3.04 -20.84 15.66
CA ASP A 190 3.90 -20.40 14.56
C ASP A 190 4.46 -18.98 14.76
N ALA A 191 4.62 -18.52 16.00
CA ALA A 191 5.07 -17.16 16.26
C ALA A 191 6.50 -16.94 15.74
N GLN A 192 6.72 -15.76 15.16
CA GLN A 192 7.99 -15.30 14.61
C GLN A 192 8.51 -14.14 15.46
N LEU A 193 9.84 -14.02 15.60
CA LEU A 193 10.46 -13.02 16.46
C LEU A 193 11.32 -12.05 15.65
N ARG A 194 11.16 -10.76 15.89
CA ARG A 194 12.05 -9.69 15.45
C ARG A 194 12.94 -9.27 16.61
N VAL A 195 14.22 -9.57 16.52
CA VAL A 195 15.22 -9.13 17.50
C VAL A 195 15.92 -7.89 16.97
N LEU A 196 15.89 -6.80 17.75
CA LEU A 196 16.65 -5.59 17.44
C LEU A 196 18.08 -5.75 17.97
N VAL A 197 19.04 -5.67 17.05
CA VAL A 197 20.47 -5.83 17.31
C VAL A 197 21.16 -4.50 17.11
N ASN A 198 22.01 -4.10 18.05
CA ASN A 198 22.77 -2.86 17.94
C ASN A 198 24.13 -3.12 17.27
N ASP A 199 24.39 -2.48 16.13
CA ASP A 199 25.74 -2.40 15.57
C ASP A 199 26.48 -1.22 16.19
N GLU A 200 27.31 -1.48 17.20
CA GLU A 200 28.07 -0.47 17.95
C GLU A 200 29.15 0.24 17.11
N ASN A 201 29.49 -0.28 15.92
CA ASN A 201 30.50 0.32 15.06
C ASN A 201 30.01 1.56 14.30
N ILE A 202 28.72 1.90 14.44
CA ILE A 202 28.10 3.05 13.78
C ILE A 202 27.82 4.14 14.81
N ILE A 203 28.15 5.39 14.50
CA ILE A 203 27.74 6.54 15.30
C ILE A 203 26.62 7.26 14.55
N THR A 204 25.44 7.33 15.16
CA THR A 204 24.30 8.06 14.61
C THR A 204 24.31 9.47 15.19
N ILE A 205 24.44 10.48 14.32
CA ILE A 205 24.39 11.90 14.70
C ILE A 205 23.07 12.49 14.22
N THR A 206 22.14 12.76 15.13
CA THR A 206 20.80 13.26 14.83
C THR A 206 20.69 14.71 15.31
N ALA A 207 20.88 15.66 14.39
CA ALA A 207 21.14 17.07 14.71
C ALA A 207 22.40 17.25 15.57
N LEU A 208 23.10 18.38 15.44
CA LEU A 208 24.47 18.60 15.94
C LEU A 208 24.69 18.44 17.47
N VAL A 209 23.65 18.07 18.23
CA VAL A 209 23.63 17.97 19.69
C VAL A 209 23.31 16.56 20.21
N TYR A 210 22.95 15.60 19.35
CA TYR A 210 22.63 14.24 19.77
C TYR A 210 23.47 13.23 18.97
N SER A 211 24.39 12.55 19.66
CA SER A 211 25.15 11.43 19.11
C SER A 211 24.81 10.18 19.89
N GLU A 212 24.28 9.17 19.21
CA GLU A 212 24.04 7.86 19.77
C GLU A 212 25.08 6.88 19.21
N VAL A 213 25.72 6.13 20.10
CA VAL A 213 26.61 5.04 19.71
C VAL A 213 25.76 3.83 19.39
N GLY A 214 25.89 3.39 18.15
CA GLY A 214 25.21 2.24 17.62
C GLY A 214 24.14 2.58 16.59
N LYS A 215 23.75 1.55 15.85
CA LYS A 215 22.58 1.58 14.99
C LYS A 215 21.83 0.25 15.08
N LEU A 216 20.57 0.32 15.50
CA LEU A 216 19.71 -0.84 15.58
C LEU A 216 19.34 -1.37 14.19
N TYR A 217 19.40 -2.68 14.02
CA TYR A 217 18.91 -3.38 12.84
C TYR A 217 18.12 -4.63 13.21
N PRO A 218 17.19 -5.08 12.35
CA PRO A 218 16.36 -6.24 12.62
C PRO A 218 17.05 -7.56 12.24
N LEU A 219 17.09 -8.49 13.18
CA LEU A 219 17.31 -9.91 12.97
C LEU A 219 15.99 -10.66 13.22
N TYR A 220 15.46 -11.32 12.20
CA TYR A 220 14.28 -12.15 12.32
C TYR A 220 14.67 -13.60 12.63
N LEU A 221 14.01 -14.18 13.62
CA LEU A 221 14.19 -15.54 14.08
C LEU A 221 12.90 -16.33 13.88
N GLY A 222 13.00 -17.51 13.25
CA GLY A 222 11.88 -18.40 13.00
C GLY A 222 11.97 -19.07 11.63
N ASP A 223 10.84 -19.35 10.98
CA ASP A 223 10.88 -19.94 9.64
C ASP A 223 11.25 -18.87 8.60
N THR A 224 12.41 -19.03 7.94
CA THR A 224 12.94 -18.01 7.03
C THR A 224 12.00 -17.69 5.86
N ASN A 225 11.25 -18.67 5.35
CA ASN A 225 10.28 -18.45 4.28
C ASN A 225 9.11 -17.60 4.78
N THR A 226 8.55 -17.94 5.94
CA THR A 226 7.49 -17.18 6.62
C THR A 226 7.92 -15.74 6.89
N VAL A 227 9.15 -15.54 7.39
CA VAL A 227 9.71 -14.19 7.61
C VAL A 227 9.74 -13.40 6.30
N ARG A 228 10.18 -14.02 5.19
CA ARG A 228 10.24 -13.37 3.87
C ARG A 228 8.84 -13.01 3.37
N GLU A 229 7.88 -13.94 3.47
CA GLU A 229 6.48 -13.69 3.11
C GLU A 229 5.90 -12.51 3.88
N MET A 230 5.99 -12.51 5.20
CA MET A 230 5.43 -11.45 6.05
C MET A 230 6.02 -10.08 5.71
N ASN A 231 7.34 -9.99 5.50
CA ASN A 231 7.99 -8.74 5.14
C ASN A 231 7.68 -8.30 3.69
N SER A 232 7.55 -9.24 2.75
CA SER A 232 7.15 -8.93 1.37
C SER A 232 5.70 -8.44 1.30
N HIS A 233 4.78 -9.08 2.03
CA HIS A 233 3.39 -8.64 2.16
C HIS A 233 3.28 -7.27 2.79
N ASP A 234 4.07 -6.99 3.83
CA ASP A 234 4.07 -5.68 4.50
C ASP A 234 4.45 -4.53 3.55
N LEU A 235 5.50 -4.74 2.75
CA LEU A 235 5.89 -3.78 1.71
C LEU A 235 4.87 -3.68 0.58
N PHE A 236 4.31 -4.81 0.16
CA PHE A 236 3.26 -4.83 -0.87
C PHE A 236 2.03 -4.04 -0.42
N PHE A 237 1.52 -4.26 0.79
CA PHE A 237 0.40 -3.49 1.34
C PHE A 237 0.73 -2.02 1.50
N SER A 238 1.96 -1.68 1.92
CA SER A 238 2.41 -0.28 1.96
C SER A 238 2.32 0.39 0.58
N SER A 239 2.72 -0.33 -0.48
CA SER A 239 2.63 0.15 -1.86
C SER A 239 1.18 0.25 -2.35
N GLU A 240 0.35 -0.74 -2.03
CA GLU A 240 -1.07 -0.75 -2.36
C GLU A 240 -1.82 0.39 -1.69
N TYR A 241 -1.60 0.65 -0.39
CA TYR A 241 -2.25 1.78 0.28
C TYR A 241 -1.82 3.13 -0.28
N ARG A 242 -0.58 3.26 -0.78
CA ARG A 242 -0.17 4.45 -1.54
C ARG A 242 -0.94 4.58 -2.86
N ARG A 243 -1.18 3.49 -3.59
CA ARG A 243 -2.03 3.53 -4.80
C ARG A 243 -3.47 3.94 -4.49
N PHE A 244 -4.04 3.45 -3.39
CA PHE A 244 -5.34 3.92 -2.90
C PHE A 244 -5.29 5.41 -2.52
N SER A 245 -4.19 5.85 -1.93
CA SER A 245 -3.95 7.25 -1.54
C SER A 245 -3.93 8.18 -2.76
N ASP A 246 -3.22 7.79 -3.82
CA ASP A 246 -3.17 8.51 -5.10
C ASP A 246 -4.55 8.55 -5.78
N HIS A 247 -5.28 7.44 -5.73
CA HIS A 247 -6.65 7.39 -6.21
C HIS A 247 -7.57 8.36 -5.45
N VAL A 248 -7.46 8.42 -4.12
CA VAL A 248 -8.21 9.39 -3.30
C VAL A 248 -7.87 10.82 -3.69
N ASP A 249 -6.61 11.15 -3.91
CA ASP A 249 -6.21 12.49 -4.37
C ASP A 249 -6.79 12.82 -5.75
N HIS A 250 -6.84 11.86 -6.67
CA HIS A 250 -7.52 12.04 -7.96
C HIS A 250 -9.02 12.34 -7.79
N VAL A 251 -9.70 11.64 -6.89
CA VAL A 251 -11.12 11.89 -6.59
C VAL A 251 -11.30 13.28 -5.97
N ARG A 252 -10.43 13.66 -5.02
CA ARG A 252 -10.45 15.00 -4.37
C ARG A 252 -10.23 16.12 -5.36
N ALA A 253 -9.29 15.98 -6.29
CA ALA A 253 -9.04 16.96 -7.34
C ALA A 253 -10.32 17.22 -8.15
N SER A 254 -11.02 16.16 -8.53
CA SER A 254 -12.26 16.32 -9.29
C SER A 254 -13.46 16.81 -8.45
N ILE A 255 -13.47 16.61 -7.12
CA ILE A 255 -14.42 17.33 -6.23
C ILE A 255 -14.08 18.83 -6.17
N SER A 256 -12.79 19.16 -6.13
CA SER A 256 -12.33 20.55 -6.10
C SER A 256 -12.71 21.31 -7.37
N GLU A 257 -12.59 20.67 -8.55
CA GLU A 257 -13.10 21.20 -9.82
C GLU A 257 -14.62 21.44 -9.78
N ALA A 258 -15.38 20.53 -9.16
CA ALA A 258 -16.83 20.71 -9.01
C ALA A 258 -17.16 21.89 -8.08
N MET A 259 -16.43 22.06 -6.98
CA MET A 259 -16.57 23.20 -6.08
C MET A 259 -16.24 24.53 -6.78
N GLU A 260 -15.20 24.56 -7.61
CA GLU A 260 -14.86 25.74 -8.40
C GLU A 260 -15.99 26.10 -9.37
N ALA A 261 -16.55 25.11 -10.07
CA ALA A 261 -17.68 25.33 -10.97
C ALA A 261 -18.92 25.87 -10.22
N ILE A 262 -19.21 25.36 -9.03
CA ILE A 262 -20.29 25.85 -8.15
C ILE A 262 -20.03 27.31 -7.76
N SER A 263 -18.81 27.63 -7.31
CA SER A 263 -18.42 28.99 -6.92
C SER A 263 -18.54 29.99 -8.07
N ILE A 264 -18.07 29.63 -9.26
CA ILE A 264 -18.21 30.45 -10.48
C ILE A 264 -19.68 30.70 -10.79
N SER A 265 -20.52 29.66 -10.72
CA SER A 265 -21.95 29.78 -10.98
C SER A 265 -22.64 30.64 -9.91
N MET A 266 -22.28 30.50 -8.63
CA MET A 266 -22.81 31.33 -7.55
C MET A 266 -22.53 32.82 -7.79
N ARG A 267 -21.30 33.15 -8.18
CA ARG A 267 -20.93 34.52 -8.56
C ARG A 267 -21.74 35.00 -9.77
N ASP A 268 -21.84 34.20 -10.81
CA ASP A 268 -22.53 34.61 -12.04
C ASP A 268 -24.05 34.77 -11.84
N VAL A 269 -24.68 33.93 -10.99
CA VAL A 269 -26.12 34.01 -10.68
C VAL A 269 -26.48 35.36 -10.09
N THR A 270 -25.61 35.94 -9.25
CA THR A 270 -25.81 37.30 -8.68
C THR A 270 -25.53 38.45 -9.67
N GLY A 271 -25.04 38.16 -10.88
CA GLY A 271 -24.75 39.17 -11.89
C GLY A 271 -26.00 39.80 -12.52
N SER A 272 -25.83 40.81 -13.39
CA SER A 272 -26.97 41.45 -14.07
C SER A 272 -27.71 40.48 -15.03
N PHE A 273 -29.02 40.69 -15.21
CA PHE A 273 -29.89 39.92 -16.11
C PHE A 273 -29.36 39.85 -17.56
N PHE A 274 -28.72 40.93 -18.04
CA PHE A 274 -28.18 41.01 -19.41
C PHE A 274 -27.10 39.96 -19.72
N TYR A 275 -26.55 39.29 -18.69
CA TYR A 275 -25.57 38.21 -18.84
C TYR A 275 -26.21 36.81 -18.82
N PHE A 276 -27.48 36.66 -19.20
CA PHE A 276 -28.22 35.40 -19.15
C PHE A 276 -27.47 34.20 -19.76
N PHE A 277 -26.90 34.34 -20.95
CA PHE A 277 -26.15 33.24 -21.59
C PHE A 277 -24.94 32.78 -20.77
N LYS A 278 -24.24 33.72 -20.12
CA LYS A 278 -23.12 33.41 -19.23
C LYS A 278 -23.61 32.67 -17.97
N LYS A 279 -24.69 33.13 -17.35
CA LYS A 279 -25.31 32.46 -16.19
C LYS A 279 -25.74 31.04 -16.51
N HIS A 280 -26.36 30.85 -17.67
CA HIS A 280 -26.81 29.54 -18.13
C HIS A 280 -25.64 28.58 -18.38
N ALA A 281 -24.57 29.07 -19.03
CA ALA A 281 -23.36 28.27 -19.27
C ALA A 281 -22.68 27.84 -17.96
N SER A 282 -22.51 28.75 -17.00
CA SER A 282 -21.91 28.42 -15.70
C SER A 282 -22.80 27.50 -14.87
N TRP A 283 -24.12 27.67 -14.92
CA TRP A 283 -25.08 26.73 -14.31
C TRP A 283 -24.95 25.31 -14.86
N ILE A 284 -24.84 25.13 -16.18
CA ILE A 284 -24.64 23.80 -16.78
C ILE A 284 -23.35 23.15 -16.24
N GLY A 285 -22.27 23.93 -16.11
CA GLY A 285 -21.02 23.46 -15.51
C GLY A 285 -21.21 23.01 -14.06
N ALA A 286 -21.78 23.87 -13.22
CA ALA A 286 -22.03 23.57 -11.81
C ALA A 286 -22.97 22.35 -11.62
N LYS A 287 -24.03 22.24 -12.42
CA LYS A 287 -24.94 21.09 -12.39
C LYS A 287 -24.22 19.77 -12.64
N ARG A 288 -23.30 19.72 -13.62
CA ARG A 288 -22.47 18.52 -13.86
C ARG A 288 -21.60 18.21 -12.64
N GLY A 289 -20.98 19.23 -12.05
CA GLY A 289 -20.17 19.10 -10.84
C GLY A 289 -20.97 18.54 -9.65
N ILE A 290 -22.13 19.13 -9.34
CA ILE A 290 -23.04 18.70 -8.26
C ILE A 290 -23.45 17.23 -8.44
N ASN A 291 -23.85 16.84 -9.66
CA ASN A 291 -24.23 15.45 -9.95
C ASN A 291 -23.05 14.49 -9.72
N SER A 292 -21.84 14.84 -10.19
CA SER A 292 -20.65 14.02 -9.99
C SER A 292 -20.29 13.85 -8.50
N VAL A 293 -20.37 14.93 -7.72
CA VAL A 293 -20.15 14.89 -6.26
C VAL A 293 -21.19 13.99 -5.59
N HIS A 294 -22.47 14.07 -5.98
CA HIS A 294 -23.52 13.19 -5.43
C HIS A 294 -23.28 11.71 -5.73
N GLU A 295 -22.85 11.37 -6.94
CA GLU A 295 -22.50 9.99 -7.31
C GLU A 295 -21.32 9.47 -6.48
N ARG A 296 -20.29 10.29 -6.26
CA ARG A 296 -19.12 9.94 -5.44
C ARG A 296 -19.46 9.84 -3.97
N ARG A 297 -20.31 10.74 -3.45
CA ARG A 297 -20.77 10.71 -2.06
C ARG A 297 -21.45 9.39 -1.73
N LYS A 298 -22.24 8.84 -2.66
CA LYS A 298 -22.84 7.51 -2.50
C LYS A 298 -21.81 6.39 -2.35
N ARG A 299 -20.55 6.59 -2.72
CA ARG A 299 -19.48 5.59 -2.55
C ARG A 299 -18.62 5.84 -1.30
N LEU A 300 -18.75 6.99 -0.64
CA LEU A 300 -17.94 7.33 0.54
C LEU A 300 -18.10 6.34 1.70
N TYR A 301 -19.27 5.74 1.86
CA TYR A 301 -19.49 4.71 2.87
C TYR A 301 -18.64 3.45 2.65
N ARG A 302 -18.25 3.13 1.40
CA ARG A 302 -17.32 2.01 1.13
C ARG A 302 -15.94 2.30 1.70
N TYR A 303 -15.50 3.56 1.67
CA TYR A 303 -14.26 3.96 2.33
C TYR A 303 -14.36 3.89 3.86
N ASP A 304 -15.54 4.13 4.47
CA ASP A 304 -15.74 3.88 5.92
C ASP A 304 -15.53 2.40 6.28
N LEU A 305 -16.11 1.50 5.47
CA LEU A 305 -15.94 0.05 5.66
C LEU A 305 -14.48 -0.36 5.48
N PHE A 306 -13.81 0.21 4.48
CA PHE A 306 -12.39 -0.05 4.24
C PHE A 306 -11.50 0.43 5.40
N ILE A 307 -11.70 1.66 5.91
CA ILE A 307 -10.97 2.15 7.09
C ILE A 307 -11.23 1.25 8.29
N THR A 308 -12.48 0.85 8.53
CA THR A 308 -12.84 -0.01 9.67
C THR A 308 -12.12 -1.35 9.60
N ALA A 309 -12.11 -1.99 8.42
CA ALA A 309 -11.39 -3.23 8.21
C ALA A 309 -9.87 -3.06 8.42
N LEU A 310 -9.31 -1.95 7.94
CA LEU A 310 -7.88 -1.64 8.07
C LEU A 310 -7.44 -1.39 9.52
N ASP A 311 -8.21 -0.57 10.25
CA ASP A 311 -7.99 -0.32 11.68
C ASP A 311 -8.02 -1.64 12.46
N GLU A 312 -8.95 -2.53 12.15
CA GLU A 312 -9.05 -3.81 12.84
C GLU A 312 -7.87 -4.73 12.58
N VAL A 313 -7.37 -4.81 11.34
CA VAL A 313 -6.16 -5.58 11.00
C VAL A 313 -4.93 -5.02 11.74
N ILE A 314 -4.80 -3.70 11.80
CA ILE A 314 -3.69 -3.02 12.48
C ILE A 314 -3.76 -3.22 14.00
N GLU A 315 -4.92 -3.02 14.62
CA GLU A 315 -5.10 -3.18 16.07
C GLU A 315 -5.03 -4.64 16.51
N SER A 316 -5.47 -5.57 15.65
CA SER A 316 -5.27 -7.02 15.86
C SER A 316 -3.83 -7.47 15.60
N ARG A 317 -2.99 -6.56 15.06
CA ARG A 317 -1.57 -6.77 14.78
C ARG A 317 -1.33 -7.97 13.87
N TRP A 318 -2.07 -8.01 12.77
CA TRP A 318 -1.99 -9.09 11.81
C TRP A 318 -1.00 -8.82 10.68
N ALA A 319 -0.24 -9.85 10.34
CA ALA A 319 0.55 -9.95 9.12
C ALA A 319 -0.10 -10.95 8.16
N SER A 320 0.28 -10.88 6.89
CA SER A 320 -0.17 -11.83 5.88
C SER A 320 0.89 -12.92 5.66
N ARG A 321 0.42 -14.16 5.48
CA ARG A 321 1.22 -15.34 5.10
C ARG A 321 0.55 -16.06 3.93
N ASN A 322 1.31 -16.86 3.19
CA ASN A 322 0.74 -17.66 2.12
C ASN A 322 0.28 -19.03 2.66
N ALA A 323 -0.90 -19.47 2.23
CA ALA A 323 -1.44 -20.78 2.52
C ALA A 323 -1.96 -21.47 1.24
N PRO A 324 -1.94 -22.81 1.18
CA PRO A 324 -2.52 -23.55 0.07
C PRO A 324 -3.96 -23.16 -0.21
N LYS A 325 -4.27 -22.95 -1.49
CA LYS A 325 -5.63 -22.63 -1.93
C LYS A 325 -6.55 -23.83 -1.71
N GLN A 326 -7.63 -23.63 -0.94
CA GLN A 326 -8.55 -24.71 -0.55
C GLN A 326 -9.68 -24.97 -1.56
N ILE A 327 -10.06 -23.97 -2.36
CA ILE A 327 -11.18 -24.08 -3.32
C ILE A 327 -10.78 -23.47 -4.66
N TRP A 328 -10.96 -24.26 -5.72
CA TRP A 328 -10.83 -23.86 -7.11
C TRP A 328 -12.23 -23.69 -7.71
N LEU A 329 -12.51 -22.54 -8.32
CA LEU A 329 -13.79 -22.31 -8.99
C LEU A 329 -13.73 -22.78 -10.46
N GLU A 330 -14.88 -23.12 -11.04
CA GLU A 330 -15.05 -23.76 -12.36
C GLU A 330 -14.47 -22.98 -13.56
N ASN A 331 -14.04 -21.73 -13.34
CA ASN A 331 -13.44 -20.84 -14.35
C ASN A 331 -12.04 -20.34 -13.96
N GLU A 332 -11.41 -20.91 -12.93
CA GLU A 332 -10.03 -20.62 -12.56
C GLU A 332 -9.09 -21.69 -13.11
N GLU A 333 -7.98 -21.25 -13.69
CA GLU A 333 -6.90 -22.15 -14.11
C GLU A 333 -6.28 -22.80 -12.87
N MET A 334 -6.35 -24.14 -12.81
CA MET A 334 -5.84 -24.90 -11.67
C MET A 334 -4.32 -24.95 -11.73
N ASP A 335 -3.66 -24.34 -10.75
CA ASP A 335 -2.22 -24.35 -10.62
C ASP A 335 -1.83 -24.43 -9.13
N ASP A 336 -1.19 -25.54 -8.75
CA ASP A 336 -0.89 -25.89 -7.36
C ASP A 336 0.13 -24.96 -6.68
N GLN A 337 0.82 -24.12 -7.45
CA GLN A 337 1.75 -23.11 -6.95
C GLN A 337 1.04 -21.83 -6.50
N TRP A 338 -0.25 -21.66 -6.81
CA TRP A 338 -1.02 -20.56 -6.24
C TRP A 338 -1.28 -20.78 -4.76
N LEU A 339 -0.85 -19.79 -3.97
CA LEU A 339 -1.13 -19.75 -2.55
C LEU A 339 -1.94 -18.50 -2.23
N ASN A 340 -3.00 -18.65 -1.45
CA ASN A 340 -3.77 -17.50 -0.99
C ASN A 340 -3.11 -16.89 0.24
N SER A 341 -3.08 -15.57 0.27
CA SER A 341 -2.70 -14.85 1.47
C SER A 341 -3.80 -14.99 2.53
N HIS A 342 -3.38 -15.05 3.79
CA HIS A 342 -4.27 -15.12 4.95
C HIS A 342 -3.65 -14.38 6.13
N TRP A 343 -4.51 -13.83 6.99
CA TRP A 343 -4.09 -13.14 8.20
C TRP A 343 -3.57 -14.09 9.29
N HIS A 344 -2.47 -13.70 9.90
CA HIS A 344 -1.84 -14.35 11.06
C HIS A 344 -1.28 -13.29 12.01
N LEU A 345 -0.92 -13.67 13.25
CA LEU A 345 -0.23 -12.74 14.16
C LEU A 345 1.11 -12.29 13.55
N ASN A 346 1.40 -10.99 13.69
CA ASN A 346 2.65 -10.38 13.26
C ASN A 346 3.83 -10.77 14.17
N PHE A 347 5.01 -10.24 13.91
CA PHE A 347 6.23 -10.50 14.69
C PHE A 347 6.10 -10.05 16.14
N PHE A 348 6.55 -10.87 17.09
CA PHE A 348 6.91 -10.37 18.42
C PHE A 348 8.24 -9.63 18.34
N GLN A 349 8.54 -8.76 19.30
CA GLN A 349 9.77 -7.98 19.30
C GLN A 349 10.52 -8.10 20.62
N GLY A 350 11.85 -8.20 20.53
CA GLY A 350 12.76 -8.09 21.67
C GLY A 350 14.09 -7.47 21.25
N TYR A 351 15.02 -7.36 22.19
CA TYR A 351 16.33 -6.73 21.99
C TYR A 351 17.46 -7.70 22.29
N LEU A 352 18.53 -7.66 21.50
CA LEU A 352 19.75 -8.40 21.83
C LEU A 352 20.63 -7.56 22.75
N LYS A 353 20.87 -8.05 23.97
CA LYS A 353 21.77 -7.42 24.95
C LYS A 353 22.59 -8.48 25.67
N ASN A 354 23.92 -8.33 25.66
CA ASN A 354 24.86 -9.27 26.28
C ASN A 354 24.56 -10.73 25.86
N GLU A 355 24.42 -10.95 24.55
CA GLU A 355 24.13 -12.26 23.93
C GLU A 355 22.79 -12.91 24.31
N LYS A 356 21.91 -12.17 24.99
CA LYS A 356 20.58 -12.63 25.40
C LYS A 356 19.48 -11.76 24.79
N ILE A 357 18.33 -12.37 24.53
CA ILE A 357 17.12 -11.66 24.12
C ILE A 357 16.44 -11.14 25.39
N VAL A 358 16.25 -9.83 25.46
CA VAL A 358 15.62 -9.12 26.59
C VAL A 358 14.45 -8.27 26.10
N ASP A 359 13.65 -7.77 27.04
CA ASP A 359 12.52 -6.86 26.77
C ASP A 359 11.57 -7.37 25.69
N LEU A 360 11.25 -8.66 25.75
CA LEU A 360 10.31 -9.30 24.83
C LEU A 360 8.90 -8.75 25.05
N GLU A 361 8.32 -8.14 24.01
CA GLU A 361 6.97 -7.61 24.04
C GLU A 361 5.94 -8.73 24.24
N GLU A 362 4.93 -8.48 25.08
CA GLU A 362 3.84 -9.45 25.34
C GLU A 362 2.88 -9.59 24.15
N HIS A 363 2.87 -8.62 23.24
CA HIS A 363 1.98 -8.58 22.08
C HIS A 363 2.83 -8.45 20.82
N PRO A 364 2.37 -8.97 19.66
CA PRO A 364 3.04 -8.73 18.38
C PRO A 364 3.23 -7.23 18.14
N ILE A 365 4.14 -6.82 17.27
CA ILE A 365 4.26 -5.42 16.84
C ILE A 365 3.18 -5.05 15.83
N LYS A 366 2.86 -3.76 15.72
CA LYS A 366 2.01 -3.29 14.63
C LYS A 366 2.69 -3.53 13.27
N PRO A 367 1.92 -3.83 12.21
CA PRO A 367 2.47 -4.00 10.85
C PRO A 367 3.22 -2.75 10.36
N GLY A 368 4.25 -2.92 9.54
CA GLY A 368 5.07 -1.82 9.03
C GLY A 368 4.30 -0.89 8.09
N TYR A 369 3.27 -1.39 7.40
CA TYR A 369 2.37 -0.58 6.58
C TYR A 369 1.46 0.40 7.35
N THR A 370 1.45 0.36 8.70
CA THR A 370 0.60 1.22 9.55
C THR A 370 0.71 2.70 9.18
N SER A 371 1.91 3.18 8.86
CA SER A 371 2.11 4.60 8.49
C SER A 371 1.43 4.98 7.17
N ALA A 372 1.48 4.11 6.17
CA ALA A 372 0.81 4.32 4.88
C ALA A 372 -0.72 4.24 5.02
N ALA A 373 -1.20 3.32 5.88
CA ALA A 373 -2.61 3.21 6.24
C ALA A 373 -3.15 4.49 6.89
N GLU A 374 -2.42 5.06 7.86
CA GLU A 374 -2.81 6.31 8.52
C GLU A 374 -2.82 7.51 7.55
N GLU A 375 -1.88 7.57 6.61
CA GLU A 375 -1.90 8.60 5.57
C GLU A 375 -3.15 8.50 4.70
N LEU A 376 -3.45 7.29 4.20
CA LEU A 376 -4.64 7.01 3.41
C LEU A 376 -5.92 7.38 4.17
N LYS A 377 -6.03 6.98 5.44
CA LYS A 377 -7.15 7.30 6.32
C LYS A 377 -7.37 8.80 6.44
N ARG A 378 -6.31 9.58 6.67
CA ARG A 378 -6.40 11.06 6.70
C ARG A 378 -6.91 11.63 5.39
N LYS A 379 -6.42 11.16 4.24
CA LYS A 379 -6.89 11.65 2.93
C LYS A 379 -8.35 11.31 2.68
N ILE A 380 -8.82 10.14 3.11
CA ILE A 380 -10.22 9.75 3.01
C ILE A 380 -11.10 10.66 3.90
N VAL A 381 -10.66 11.01 5.11
CA VAL A 381 -11.38 11.95 5.98
C VAL A 381 -11.52 13.31 5.29
N LEU A 382 -10.43 13.85 4.75
CA LEU A 382 -10.45 15.11 4.00
C LEU A 382 -11.38 15.04 2.78
N LEU A 383 -11.34 13.94 2.02
CA LEU A 383 -12.23 13.70 0.88
C LEU A 383 -13.71 13.79 1.30
N LYS A 384 -14.08 13.24 2.47
CA LYS A 384 -15.46 13.30 2.97
C LYS A 384 -15.87 14.71 3.33
N GLU A 385 -15.01 15.45 4.04
CA GLU A 385 -15.26 16.85 4.42
C GLU A 385 -15.44 17.74 3.17
N GLU A 386 -14.58 17.57 2.17
CA GLU A 386 -14.65 18.28 0.89
C GLU A 386 -15.93 17.92 0.12
N ALA A 387 -16.32 16.65 0.10
CA ALA A 387 -17.55 16.19 -0.55
C ALA A 387 -18.81 16.76 0.12
N ASP A 388 -18.87 16.73 1.46
CA ASP A 388 -20.01 17.28 2.20
C ASP A 388 -20.12 18.79 2.03
N LYS A 389 -18.98 19.50 2.03
CA LYS A 389 -18.94 20.94 1.73
C LYS A 389 -19.44 21.24 0.31
N ALA A 390 -18.97 20.50 -0.70
CA ALA A 390 -19.40 20.66 -2.08
C ALA A 390 -20.92 20.44 -2.26
N VAL A 391 -21.50 19.48 -1.53
CA VAL A 391 -22.97 19.29 -1.52
C VAL A 391 -23.68 20.47 -0.84
N GLY A 392 -23.14 20.99 0.26
CA GLY A 392 -23.65 22.20 0.92
C GLY A 392 -23.67 23.40 -0.03
N ASP A 393 -22.53 23.72 -0.63
CA ASP A 393 -22.38 24.82 -1.59
C ASP A 393 -23.31 24.63 -2.81
N GLY A 394 -23.46 23.39 -3.29
CA GLY A 394 -24.38 23.05 -4.38
C GLY A 394 -25.86 23.29 -4.03
N ARG A 395 -26.27 22.99 -2.79
CA ARG A 395 -27.63 23.27 -2.30
C ARG A 395 -27.88 24.77 -2.18
N ASP A 396 -26.89 25.52 -1.73
CA ASP A 396 -26.99 26.97 -1.58
C ASP A 396 -27.06 27.65 -2.95
N LEU A 397 -26.30 27.16 -3.94
CA LEU A 397 -26.41 27.60 -5.34
C LEU A 397 -27.80 27.33 -5.92
N LEU A 398 -28.36 26.13 -5.71
CA LEU A 398 -29.73 25.80 -6.14
C LEU A 398 -30.76 26.77 -5.54
N SER A 399 -30.60 27.12 -4.27
CA SER A 399 -31.47 28.08 -3.58
C SER A 399 -31.33 29.49 -4.14
N ALA A 400 -30.10 29.93 -4.42
CA ALA A 400 -29.83 31.24 -5.03
C ALA A 400 -30.41 31.35 -6.44
N ILE A 401 -30.25 30.31 -7.26
CA ILE A 401 -30.86 30.21 -8.58
C ILE A 401 -32.38 30.31 -8.48
N GLN A 402 -32.99 29.54 -7.58
CA GLN A 402 -34.45 29.57 -7.39
C GLN A 402 -34.94 30.97 -6.98
N ALA A 403 -34.24 31.65 -6.08
CA ALA A 403 -34.57 33.01 -5.66
C ALA A 403 -34.47 34.01 -6.83
N GLU A 404 -33.38 33.98 -7.59
CA GLU A 404 -33.12 34.90 -8.69
C GLU A 404 -34.13 34.71 -9.84
N PHE A 405 -34.40 33.46 -10.24
CA PHE A 405 -35.40 33.18 -11.28
C PHE A 405 -36.83 33.51 -10.82
N SER A 406 -37.15 33.35 -9.54
CA SER A 406 -38.43 33.80 -8.98
C SER A 406 -38.58 35.31 -9.08
N MET A 407 -37.50 36.07 -8.84
CA MET A 407 -37.50 37.52 -9.02
C MET A 407 -37.77 37.90 -10.48
N TYR A 408 -37.13 37.22 -11.45
CA TYR A 408 -37.39 37.47 -12.87
C TYR A 408 -38.83 37.17 -13.28
N ALA A 409 -39.43 36.11 -12.74
CA ALA A 409 -40.84 35.82 -12.99
C ALA A 409 -41.75 36.97 -12.53
N VAL A 410 -41.45 37.58 -11.37
CA VAL A 410 -42.18 38.77 -10.87
C VAL A 410 -41.98 39.98 -11.79
N TRP A 411 -40.74 40.25 -12.25
CA TRP A 411 -40.47 41.33 -13.21
C TRP A 411 -41.21 41.15 -14.54
N LEU A 412 -41.20 39.94 -15.10
CA LEU A 412 -41.93 39.62 -16.32
C LEU A 412 -43.44 39.79 -16.14
N ALA A 413 -43.98 39.38 -14.98
CA ALA A 413 -45.39 39.59 -14.66
C ALA A 413 -45.74 41.08 -14.58
N MET A 414 -44.90 41.91 -13.93
CA MET A 414 -45.12 43.37 -13.88
C MET A 414 -45.09 44.01 -15.27
N ILE A 415 -44.12 43.64 -16.13
CA ILE A 415 -44.04 44.13 -17.50
C ILE A 415 -45.28 43.72 -18.30
N ALA A 416 -45.72 42.46 -18.18
CA ALA A 416 -46.92 41.96 -18.85
C ALA A 416 -48.18 42.74 -18.42
N VAL A 417 -48.32 43.06 -17.12
CA VAL A 417 -49.41 43.89 -16.61
C VAL A 417 -49.33 45.30 -17.19
N ILE A 418 -48.16 45.94 -17.19
CA ILE A 418 -48.00 47.30 -17.75
C ILE A 418 -48.37 47.32 -19.23
N VAL A 419 -47.88 46.35 -20.02
CA VAL A 419 -48.20 46.22 -21.45
C VAL A 419 -49.69 45.97 -21.65
N SER A 420 -50.31 45.11 -20.84
CA SER A 420 -51.76 44.86 -20.88
C SER A 420 -52.58 46.10 -20.55
N VAL A 421 -52.16 46.91 -19.58
CA VAL A 421 -52.84 48.17 -19.23
C VAL A 421 -52.66 49.20 -20.33
N ALA A 422 -51.43 49.37 -20.83
CA ALA A 422 -51.13 50.31 -21.91
C ALA A 422 -51.89 49.98 -23.20
N THR A 423 -51.96 48.70 -23.58
CA THR A 423 -52.75 48.24 -24.74
C THR A 423 -54.25 48.42 -24.51
N GLY A 424 -54.75 48.15 -23.30
CA GLY A 424 -56.15 48.40 -22.95
C GLY A 424 -56.52 49.89 -23.01
N VAL A 425 -55.67 50.77 -22.46
CA VAL A 425 -55.87 52.23 -22.53
C VAL A 425 -55.80 52.73 -23.97
N ALA A 426 -54.82 52.27 -24.77
CA ALA A 426 -54.73 52.62 -26.18
C ALA A 426 -55.98 52.17 -26.95
N ALA A 427 -56.50 50.97 -26.68
CA ALA A 427 -57.74 50.50 -27.29
C ALA A 427 -58.96 51.36 -26.91
N ILE A 428 -59.06 51.80 -25.65
CA ILE A 428 -60.13 52.72 -25.19
C ILE A 428 -60.02 54.10 -25.85
N VAL A 429 -58.81 54.64 -26.02
CA VAL A 429 -58.59 55.94 -26.68
C VAL A 429 -58.84 55.88 -28.19
N SER A 430 -58.72 54.69 -28.80
CA SER A 430 -58.92 54.48 -30.24
C SER A 430 -60.37 54.17 -30.64
N ALA A 431 -61.24 53.90 -29.66
CA ALA A 431 -62.67 53.64 -29.81
C ALA A 431 -63.49 54.89 -29.49
#